data_AF-A0A382MI88-F1
#
_entry.id   AF-A0A382MI88-F1
#
_cell.length_a   1.000
_cell.length_b   1.000
_cell.length_c   1.000
_cell.angle_alpha   90.00
_cell.angle_beta   90.00
_cell.angle_gamma   90.00
#
_symmetry.space_group_name_H-M   'P 1'
#
loop_
_entity.id
_entity.type
_entity.pdbx_description
1 polymer ?
#
loop_
_entity_poly.entity_id
_entity_poly.type
_entity_poly.pdbx_seq_one_letter_code
_entity_poly.pdbx_strand_id
1 'polypeptide(L)' 'MANQGITTPNSIDIQHDDISIEWSDGHASTYPHRYLRLECHCATCVGEWPNKGEL' A
#
# COMPACT_ATOMS: atom_id res chain seq x y z
N MET A 1 -7.48 3.92 -22.07
CA MET A 1 -7.83 4.57 -20.79
C MET A 1 -8.71 3.59 -20.04
N ALA A 2 -8.12 2.67 -19.28
CA ALA A 2 -8.88 1.66 -18.54
C ALA A 2 -9.51 2.35 -17.33
N ASN A 3 -10.83 2.34 -17.28
CA ASN A 3 -11.59 2.75 -16.11
C ASN A 3 -11.16 1.80 -14.97
N GLN A 4 -10.29 2.29 -14.06
CA GLN A 4 -9.92 1.52 -12.87
C GLN A 4 -11.15 1.50 -11.97
N GLY A 5 -12.05 0.58 -12.27
CA GLY A 5 -13.18 0.26 -11.42
C GLY A 5 -12.67 0.02 -10.01
N ILE A 6 -13.48 0.39 -9.03
CA ILE A 6 -13.17 0.18 -7.61
C ILE A 6 -12.81 -1.30 -7.43
N THR A 7 -11.52 -1.60 -7.27
CA THR A 7 -11.00 -2.93 -7.02
C THR A 7 -10.93 -3.12 -5.51
N THR A 8 -11.36 -4.28 -5.04
CA THR A 8 -11.42 -4.59 -3.61
C THR A 8 -10.45 -5.72 -3.31
N PRO A 9 -9.78 -5.70 -2.16
CA PRO A 9 -8.94 -6.82 -1.76
C PRO A 9 -9.82 -8.03 -1.45
N ASN A 10 -9.53 -9.15 -2.10
CA ASN A 10 -10.13 -10.46 -1.77
C ASN A 10 -9.43 -11.09 -0.58
N SER A 11 -8.10 -10.97 -0.52
CA SER A 11 -7.27 -11.50 0.57
C SER A 11 -6.14 -10.52 0.89
N ILE A 12 -5.76 -10.47 2.17
CA ILE A 12 -4.62 -9.70 2.68
C ILE A 12 -3.86 -10.62 3.62
N ASP A 13 -2.60 -10.87 3.30
CA ASP A 13 -1.70 -11.68 4.11
C ASP A 13 -0.52 -10.84 4.61
N ILE A 14 -0.29 -10.87 5.92
CA ILE A 14 0.79 -10.12 6.57
C ILE A 14 1.91 -11.11 6.86
N GLN A 15 2.99 -10.99 6.10
CA GLN A 15 4.15 -11.86 6.20
C GLN A 15 5.25 -11.20 7.04
N HIS A 16 6.41 -11.87 7.12
CA HIS A 16 7.54 -11.38 7.91
C HIS A 16 8.05 -10.02 7.41
N ASP A 17 8.25 -9.87 6.10
CA ASP A 17 8.90 -8.70 5.50
C ASP A 17 7.96 -7.80 4.70
N ASP A 18 6.78 -8.30 4.34
CA ASP A 18 5.83 -7.62 3.47
C ASP A 18 4.36 -7.93 3.77
N ILE A 19 3.48 -7.23 3.06
CA ILE A 19 2.05 -7.50 2.98
C ILE A 19 1.72 -7.84 1.54
N SER A 20 1.07 -8.98 1.34
CA SER A 20 0.61 -9.43 0.03
C SER A 20 -0.92 -9.30 -0.06
N ILE A 21 -1.41 -8.82 -1.21
CA ILE A 21 -2.82 -8.54 -1.48
C ILE A 21 -3.21 -9.19 -2.80
N GLU A 22 -4.29 -9.96 -2.80
CA GLU A 22 -4.97 -10.39 -4.02
C GLU A 22 -6.21 -9.54 -4.24
N TRP A 23 -6.33 -8.99 -5.44
CA TRP A 23 -7.39 -8.06 -5.83
C TRP A 23 -8.51 -8.77 -6.58
N SER A 24 -9.72 -8.20 -6.55
CA SER A 24 -10.90 -8.77 -7.21
C SER A 24 -10.83 -8.80 -8.74
N ASP A 25 -9.92 -8.03 -9.33
CA ASP A 25 -9.60 -8.05 -10.76
C ASP A 25 -8.54 -9.10 -11.14
N GLY A 26 -8.07 -9.90 -10.17
CA GLY A 26 -7.05 -10.92 -10.36
C GLY A 26 -5.61 -10.39 -10.31
N HIS A 27 -5.40 -9.10 -10.04
CA HIS A 27 -4.07 -8.58 -9.76
C HIS A 27 -3.55 -9.07 -8.40
N ALA A 28 -2.24 -9.20 -8.27
CA ALA A 28 -1.57 -9.46 -7.00
C ALA A 28 -0.52 -8.38 -6.76
N SER A 29 -0.46 -7.88 -5.53
CA SER A 29 0.51 -6.86 -5.13
C SER A 29 1.21 -7.27 -3.84
N THR A 30 2.50 -6.94 -3.74
CA THR A 30 3.29 -7.16 -2.53
C THR A 30 3.96 -5.85 -2.14
N TYR A 31 3.81 -5.46 -0.88
CA TYR A 31 4.31 -4.21 -0.34
C TYR A 31 5.20 -4.46 0.88
N PRO A 32 6.50 -4.13 0.82
CA PRO A 32 7.37 -4.22 1.99
C PRO A 32 6.88 -3.34 3.13
N HIS A 33 7.04 -3.79 4.38
CA HIS A 33 6.58 -3.05 5.56
C HIS A 33 7.14 -1.62 5.62
N ARG A 34 8.43 -1.47 5.29
CA ARG A 34 9.10 -0.16 5.26
C ARG A 34 8.46 0.77 4.25
N TYR A 35 8.08 0.26 3.07
CA TYR A 35 7.46 1.08 2.03
C TYR A 35 6.11 1.62 2.51
N LEU A 36 5.24 0.76 3.05
CA LEU A 36 3.93 1.19 3.57
C LEU A 36 4.05 2.22 4.69
N ARG A 37 5.06 2.07 5.57
CA ARG A 37 5.28 3.00 6.67
C ARG A 37 5.75 4.39 6.21
N LEU A 38 6.49 4.45 5.10
CA LEU A 38 6.91 5.71 4.47
C LEU A 38 5.78 6.40 3.71
N GLU A 39 4.79 5.65 3.23
CA GLU A 39 3.59 6.17 2.53
C GLU A 39 2.39 6.35 3.49
N CYS A 40 2.60 6.34 4.81
CA CYS A 40 1.50 6.42 5.77
C CYS A 40 0.93 7.84 5.86
N HIS A 41 -0.32 8.03 5.43
CA HIS A 41 -1.02 9.33 5.45
C HIS A 41 -1.74 9.64 6.77
N CYS A 42 -1.44 8.96 7.88
CA CYS A 42 -2.08 9.28 9.16
C CYS A 42 -1.51 10.57 9.76
N ALA A 43 -2.33 11.28 10.54
CA ALA A 43 -1.95 12.56 11.15
C ALA A 43 -0.69 12.48 12.04
N THR A 44 -0.35 11.31 12.56
CA THR A 44 0.89 11.09 13.34
C THR A 44 2.13 10.99 12.45
N CYS A 45 2.02 10.36 11.28
CA CYS A 45 3.18 10.14 10.40
C CYS A 45 3.44 11.34 9.47
N VAL A 46 2.38 12.03 9.06
CA VAL A 46 2.46 13.23 8.23
C VAL A 46 3.19 14.33 9.01
N GLY A 47 4.39 14.71 8.55
CA GLY A 47 5.21 15.76 9.15
C GLY A 47 6.37 15.28 10.03
N GLU A 48 6.44 13.98 10.39
CA GLU A 48 7.58 13.43 11.13
C GLU A 48 8.68 12.85 10.23
N TRP A 49 8.35 12.47 8.99
CA TRP A 49 9.26 11.86 8.03
C TRP A 49 9.12 12.62 6.70
N PRO A 50 10.19 12.83 5.91
CA PRO A 50 10.03 13.32 4.55
C PRO A 50 9.20 12.28 3.80
N ASN A 51 7.95 12.62 3.52
CA ASN A 51 7.17 11.87 2.55
C ASN A 51 7.94 11.92 1.23
N LYS A 52 7.79 10.90 0.38
CA LYS A 52 8.53 10.82 -0.89
C LYS A 52 8.35 12.06 -1.79
N GLY A 53 7.28 12.83 -1.59
CA GLY A 53 7.00 14.08 -2.31
C GLY A 53 7.75 15.34 -1.81
N GLU A 54 8.56 15.22 -0.76
CA GLU A 54 9.34 16.34 -0.17
C GLU A 54 10.86 16.23 -0.42
N LEU A 55 11.28 15.28 -1.26
CA LEU A 55 12.67 15.12 -1.73
C LEU A 55 12.81 15.51 -3.20
#